data_AF-A0A316T9Y1-F1
#
_entry.id   AF-A0A316T9Y1-F1
#
_cell.length_a   1.000
_cell.length_b   1.000
_cell.length_c   1.000
_cell.angle_alpha   90.00
_cell.angle_beta   90.00
_cell.angle_gamma   90.00
#
_symmetry.space_group_name_H-M   'P 1'
#
loop_
_entity.id
_entity.type
_entity.pdbx_description
1 polymer ?
#
loop_
_entity_poly.entity_id
_entity_poly.type
_entity_poly.pdbx_seq_one_letter_code
_entity_poly.pdbx_strand_id
1 'polypeptide(L)'
;MDCPSCGAAAARPDQHYCARCGTTLAPVEPPTAYDRGTRISGPLFADDFPPPPPPPPPTAPPPTQPTPEPPPASPPPVERDRSRPMRPSIVLLVAAAVVAALIGAGGVMLLLGGDDDEPTEAKERSRAGAGTATDDAPTSPANTEPSNTGATKEPPQFRCWNGDGPVNRLADCPLPSGPDGMAWVFPSVLDDGCSVRAGAARATEADCIELVEGSEVRFHYSEWRSRAALEAYYGRNETGAVGTLAGNPDLTVVEVISRDPAVDYKVAIYYEDPSTLWSVTVYAADQAQFFYAEGKVEARRLKQIRGERL
;
A
#
# COMPACT_ATOMS: atom_id res chain seq x y z
N MET A 1 -7.67 21.13 -23.05
CA MET A 1 -6.47 21.90 -23.43
C MET A 1 -5.35 20.89 -23.62
N ASP A 2 -4.56 20.99 -24.69
CA ASP A 2 -3.42 20.09 -24.89
C ASP A 2 -2.16 20.65 -24.25
N CYS A 3 -1.34 19.78 -23.65
CA CYS A 3 -0.09 20.17 -23.03
C CYS A 3 0.87 20.76 -24.08
N PRO A 4 1.39 21.98 -23.91
CA PRO A 4 2.25 22.61 -24.90
C PRO A 4 3.60 21.88 -25.08
N SER A 5 4.03 21.07 -24.10
CA SER A 5 5.31 20.38 -24.16
C SER A 5 5.23 18.97 -24.78
N CYS A 6 4.12 18.24 -24.60
CA CYS A 6 4.03 16.85 -25.06
C CYS A 6 2.78 16.53 -25.89
N GLY A 7 1.87 17.50 -26.08
CA GLY A 7 0.63 17.34 -26.83
C GLY A 7 -0.44 16.48 -26.16
N ALA A 8 -0.20 15.97 -24.94
CA ALA A 8 -1.22 15.20 -24.22
C ALA A 8 -2.36 16.11 -23.74
N ALA A 9 -3.60 15.69 -23.98
CA ALA A 9 -4.78 16.38 -23.47
C ALA A 9 -4.76 16.44 -21.93
N ALA A 10 -5.21 17.56 -21.37
CA ALA A 10 -5.51 17.66 -19.95
C ALA A 10 -6.64 16.69 -19.59
N ALA A 11 -6.42 15.88 -18.56
CA ALA A 11 -7.40 14.94 -18.03
C ALA A 11 -8.56 15.66 -17.32
N ARG A 12 -8.31 16.84 -16.75
CA ARG A 12 -9.34 17.64 -16.07
C ARG A 12 -9.24 19.12 -16.44
N PRO A 13 -10.37 19.85 -16.46
CA PRO A 13 -10.37 21.28 -16.79
C PRO A 13 -9.67 22.16 -15.72
N ASP A 14 -9.55 21.68 -14.48
CA ASP A 14 -8.85 22.34 -13.37
C ASP A 14 -7.40 21.85 -13.20
N GLN A 15 -6.90 21.02 -14.11
CA GLN A 15 -5.56 20.46 -14.02
C GLN A 15 -4.48 21.53 -14.26
N HIS A 16 -3.65 21.77 -13.26
CA HIS A 16 -2.55 22.75 -13.35
C HIS A 16 -1.27 22.20 -14.01
N TYR A 17 -1.12 20.88 -14.12
CA TYR A 17 0.08 20.24 -14.65
C TYR A 17 -0.27 19.04 -15.53
N CYS A 18 0.42 18.88 -16.66
CA CYS A 18 0.24 17.73 -17.53
C CYS A 18 0.65 16.45 -16.81
N ALA A 19 -0.28 15.51 -16.65
CA ALA A 19 -0.04 14.20 -16.06
C ALA A 19 1.12 13.42 -16.69
N ARG A 20 1.30 13.60 -18.00
CA ARG A 20 2.25 12.82 -18.80
C ARG A 20 3.69 13.32 -18.66
N CYS A 21 3.90 14.64 -18.60
CA CYS A 21 5.24 15.22 -18.64
C CYS A 21 5.52 16.27 -17.56
N GLY A 22 4.57 16.53 -16.66
CA GLY A 22 4.72 17.48 -15.54
C GLY A 22 4.75 18.95 -15.93
N THR A 23 4.60 19.29 -17.22
CA THR A 23 4.59 20.70 -17.67
C THR A 23 3.37 21.42 -17.13
N THR A 24 3.57 22.61 -16.55
CA THR A 24 2.50 23.51 -16.13
C THR A 24 1.58 23.83 -17.29
N LEU A 25 0.29 23.64 -17.09
CA LEU A 25 -0.76 24.02 -18.02
C LEU A 25 -1.17 25.46 -17.73
N ALA A 26 -1.44 26.25 -18.77
CA ALA A 26 -1.94 27.60 -18.59
C ALA A 26 -3.25 27.56 -17.78
N PRO A 27 -3.43 28.43 -16.76
CA PRO A 27 -4.68 28.49 -16.03
C PRO A 27 -5.83 28.71 -17.01
N VAL A 28 -6.78 27.77 -17.06
CA VAL A 28 -8.04 28.01 -17.74
C VAL A 28 -8.72 29.10 -16.92
N GLU A 29 -8.87 30.29 -17.50
CA GLU A 29 -9.64 31.36 -16.88
C GLU A 29 -11.04 30.77 -16.57
N PRO A 30 -11.46 30.73 -15.30
CA PRO A 30 -12.69 30.04 -14.94
C PRO A 30 -13.83 30.65 -15.77
N PRO A 31 -14.71 29.85 -16.37
CA PRO A 31 -15.83 30.39 -17.12
C PRO A 31 -16.55 31.39 -16.22
N THR A 32 -16.75 32.61 -16.73
CA THR A 32 -17.53 33.66 -16.06
C THR A 32 -18.75 33.02 -15.42
N ALA A 33 -18.85 33.16 -14.11
CA ALA A 33 -19.78 32.44 -13.24
C ALA A 33 -21.11 32.15 -13.94
N TYR A 34 -21.35 30.86 -14.21
CA TYR A 34 -22.66 30.39 -14.63
C TYR A 34 -23.69 30.86 -13.60
N ASP A 35 -24.71 31.54 -14.11
CA ASP A 35 -25.92 31.91 -13.39
C ASP A 35 -26.46 30.68 -12.66
N ARG A 36 -26.76 30.81 -11.37
CA ARG A 36 -27.23 29.72 -10.49
C ARG A 36 -28.67 29.33 -10.86
N GLY A 37 -28.85 28.72 -12.02
CA GLY A 37 -30.09 28.08 -12.43
C GLY A 37 -30.05 26.59 -12.13
N THR A 38 -30.84 26.14 -11.15
CA THR A 38 -31.26 24.74 -10.92
C THR A 38 -30.17 23.73 -10.55
N ARG A 39 -29.98 23.56 -9.24
CA ARG A 39 -29.44 22.32 -8.66
C ARG A 39 -30.37 21.16 -9.01
N ILE A 40 -29.94 20.26 -9.88
CA ILE A 40 -30.49 18.91 -9.95
C ILE A 40 -29.75 18.09 -8.89
N SER A 41 -30.39 17.94 -7.73
CA SER A 41 -30.00 16.96 -6.72
C SER A 41 -30.43 15.58 -7.19
N GLY A 42 -29.50 14.79 -7.73
CA GLY A 42 -29.65 13.34 -7.89
C GLY A 42 -28.96 12.63 -6.72
N PRO A 43 -29.62 11.72 -5.99
CA PRO A 43 -29.01 10.97 -4.91
C PRO A 43 -28.26 9.78 -5.51
N LEU A 44 -27.04 9.49 -5.07
CA LEU A 44 -26.57 8.11 -5.09
C LEU A 44 -25.41 7.77 -4.15
N PHE A 45 -24.71 8.73 -3.52
CA PHE A 45 -23.66 8.37 -2.51
C PHE A 45 -23.52 9.35 -1.34
N ALA A 46 -24.62 9.95 -0.90
CA ALA A 46 -24.69 10.60 0.40
C ALA A 46 -25.41 9.65 1.37
N ASP A 47 -24.69 9.21 2.40
CA ASP A 47 -25.25 9.00 3.74
C ASP A 47 -26.53 8.15 3.87
N ASP A 48 -26.42 6.84 3.61
CA ASP A 48 -27.37 5.84 4.13
C ASP A 48 -26.84 5.15 5.39
N PHE A 49 -25.98 5.82 6.16
CA PHE A 49 -26.05 5.63 7.60
C PHE A 49 -27.18 6.53 8.08
N PRO A 50 -28.27 5.99 8.64
CA PRO A 50 -29.23 6.84 9.33
C PRO A 50 -28.44 7.72 10.30
N PRO A 51 -28.77 9.03 10.41
CA PRO A 51 -28.14 9.86 11.44
C PRO A 51 -28.17 9.05 12.74
N PRO A 52 -27.05 8.95 13.48
CA PRO A 52 -27.06 8.21 14.73
C PRO A 52 -28.29 8.69 15.51
N PRO A 53 -29.15 7.77 16.00
CA PRO A 53 -30.37 8.18 16.65
C PRO A 53 -30.02 9.25 17.67
N PRO A 54 -30.80 10.34 17.77
CA PRO A 54 -30.52 11.38 18.74
C PRO A 54 -30.27 10.68 20.08
N PRO A 55 -29.22 11.08 20.84
CA PRO A 55 -28.98 10.47 22.13
C PRO A 55 -30.30 10.48 22.89
N PRO A 56 -30.72 9.34 23.49
CA PRO A 56 -31.99 9.29 24.17
C PRO A 56 -32.06 10.49 25.12
N PRO A 57 -33.20 11.20 25.20
CA PRO A 57 -33.35 12.30 26.14
C PRO A 57 -32.88 11.80 27.50
N PRO A 58 -32.09 12.59 28.26
CA PRO A 58 -31.60 12.17 29.56
C PRO A 58 -32.78 11.62 30.34
N THR A 59 -32.72 10.32 30.66
CA THR A 59 -33.79 9.62 31.34
C THR A 59 -34.13 10.44 32.57
N ALA A 60 -35.41 10.83 32.69
CA ALA A 60 -35.87 11.54 33.88
C ALA A 60 -35.35 10.78 35.11
N PRO A 61 -34.81 11.49 36.12
CA PRO A 61 -34.32 10.83 37.31
C PRO A 61 -35.45 9.91 37.83
N PRO A 62 -35.13 8.65 38.15
CA PRO A 62 -36.13 7.71 38.61
C PRO A 62 -36.89 8.33 39.78
N PRO A 63 -38.22 8.08 39.90
CA PRO A 63 -38.98 8.55 41.05
C PRO A 63 -38.25 8.09 42.30
N THR A 64 -37.99 9.04 43.20
CA THR A 64 -37.33 8.79 44.47
C THR A 64 -38.12 7.71 45.20
N GLN A 65 -37.58 6.49 45.24
CA GLN A 65 -38.21 5.43 46.00
C GLN A 65 -38.24 5.85 47.48
N PRO A 66 -39.35 5.59 48.20
CA PRO A 66 -39.37 5.79 49.64
C PRO A 66 -38.23 4.98 50.26
N THR A 67 -37.44 5.65 51.10
CA THR A 67 -36.32 5.06 51.82
C THR A 67 -36.77 3.80 52.55
N PRO A 68 -36.21 2.62 52.23
CA PRO A 68 -36.52 1.39 52.95
C PRO A 68 -36.06 1.49 54.40
N GLU A 69 -36.91 1.03 55.30
CA GLU A 69 -36.58 0.83 56.71
C GLU A 69 -35.35 -0.10 56.83
N PRO A 70 -34.37 0.21 57.71
CA PRO A 70 -33.13 -0.54 57.78
C PRO A 70 -33.39 -2.01 58.19
N PRO A 71 -32.85 -2.98 57.45
CA PRO A 71 -32.96 -4.38 57.83
C PRO A 71 -32.16 -4.69 59.11
N PRO A 72 -32.54 -5.74 59.87
CA PRO A 72 -31.79 -6.19 61.03
C PRO A 72 -30.35 -6.58 60.64
N ALA A 73 -29.42 -6.35 61.57
CA ALA A 73 -27.99 -6.57 61.38
C ALA A 73 -27.69 -7.97 60.84
N SER A 74 -27.01 -8.02 59.70
CA SER A 74 -26.58 -9.25 59.05
C SER A 74 -25.58 -10.03 59.92
N PRO A 75 -25.66 -11.39 59.95
CA PRO A 75 -24.63 -12.24 60.53
C PRO A 75 -23.30 -12.12 59.77
N PRO A 76 -22.16 -12.48 60.39
CA PRO A 76 -20.84 -12.31 59.79
C PRO A 76 -20.67 -13.09 58.47
N PRO A 77 -19.83 -12.58 57.56
CA PRO A 77 -19.64 -13.15 56.23
C PRO A 77 -19.02 -14.55 56.31
N VAL A 78 -19.66 -15.53 55.66
CA VAL A 78 -19.08 -16.83 55.37
C VAL A 78 -18.16 -16.68 54.16
N GLU A 79 -16.86 -16.94 54.35
CA GLU A 79 -15.86 -17.06 53.28
C GLU A 79 -16.36 -18.02 52.20
N ARG A 80 -16.58 -17.51 50.99
CA ARG A 80 -16.84 -18.35 49.82
C ARG A 80 -15.51 -18.80 49.24
N ASP A 81 -15.10 -19.99 49.64
CA ASP A 81 -14.11 -20.79 48.91
C ASP A 81 -14.65 -21.06 47.49
N ARG A 82 -14.03 -20.44 46.48
CA ARG A 82 -14.27 -20.71 45.07
C ARG A 82 -12.96 -21.02 44.36
N SER A 83 -12.25 -22.01 44.87
CA SER A 83 -11.29 -22.79 44.11
C SER A 83 -12.02 -23.97 43.46
N ARG A 84 -12.53 -23.80 42.23
CA ARG A 84 -12.93 -24.96 41.41
C ARG A 84 -11.65 -25.56 40.81
N PRO A 85 -11.22 -26.76 41.22
CA PRO A 85 -10.07 -27.42 40.61
C PRO A 85 -10.43 -27.76 39.17
N MET A 86 -9.81 -27.06 38.21
CA MET A 86 -9.74 -27.56 36.83
C MET A 86 -9.11 -28.95 36.87
N ARG A 87 -9.79 -29.93 36.28
CA ARG A 87 -9.32 -31.32 36.24
C ARG A 87 -7.92 -31.33 35.59
N PRO A 88 -6.86 -31.79 36.30
CA PRO A 88 -5.47 -31.72 35.82
C PRO A 88 -5.24 -32.52 34.54
N SER A 89 -6.17 -33.41 34.17
CA SER A 89 -6.13 -34.18 32.93
C SER A 89 -6.31 -33.34 31.66
N ILE A 90 -7.06 -32.24 31.70
CA ILE A 90 -7.27 -31.39 30.51
C ILE A 90 -6.03 -30.55 30.23
N VAL A 91 -5.38 -30.04 31.27
CA VAL A 91 -4.14 -29.25 31.15
C VAL A 91 -2.99 -30.13 30.61
N LEU A 92 -2.91 -31.39 31.06
CA LEU A 92 -1.92 -32.36 30.56
C LEU A 92 -2.11 -32.70 29.07
N LEU A 93 -3.35 -32.82 28.60
CA LEU A 93 -3.65 -33.09 27.19
C LEU A 93 -3.27 -31.92 26.27
N VAL A 94 -3.55 -30.68 26.69
CA VAL A 94 -3.17 -29.48 25.92
C VAL A 94 -1.65 -29.31 25.91
N ALA A 95 -0.97 -29.51 27.04
CA ALA A 95 0.49 -29.46 27.10
C ALA A 95 1.14 -30.55 26.23
N ALA A 96 0.62 -31.78 26.23
CA ALA A 96 1.12 -32.86 25.39
C ALA A 96 0.92 -32.58 23.89
N ALA A 97 -0.22 -31.99 23.50
CA ALA A 97 -0.50 -31.61 22.12
C ALA A 97 0.45 -30.50 21.61
N VAL A 98 0.75 -29.50 22.45
CA VAL A 98 1.70 -28.42 22.10
C VAL A 98 3.13 -28.97 21.97
N VAL A 99 3.56 -29.85 22.87
CA VAL A 99 4.88 -30.50 22.78
C VAL A 99 4.98 -31.38 21.53
N ALA A 100 3.93 -32.16 21.21
CA ALA A 100 3.89 -32.98 19.99
C ALA A 100 3.96 -32.13 18.71
N ALA A 101 3.27 -30.98 18.67
CA ALA A 101 3.32 -30.06 17.54
C ALA A 101 4.71 -29.40 17.36
N LEU A 102 5.37 -29.04 18.47
CA LEU A 102 6.72 -28.48 18.42
C LEU A 102 7.78 -29.50 17.99
N ILE A 103 7.63 -30.78 18.38
CA ILE A 103 8.51 -31.87 17.92
C ILE A 103 8.24 -32.21 16.44
N GLY A 104 6.98 -32.15 15.99
CA GLY A 104 6.61 -32.41 14.59
C GLY A 104 7.12 -31.35 13.61
N ALA A 105 7.11 -30.07 13.99
CA ALA A 105 7.60 -28.99 13.13
C ALA A 105 9.14 -28.82 13.18
N GLY A 106 9.79 -29.17 14.29
CA GLY A 106 11.26 -29.07 14.43
C GLY A 106 12.04 -30.32 13.98
N GLY A 107 11.41 -31.49 13.92
CA GLY A 107 12.10 -32.78 13.71
C GLY A 107 12.43 -33.15 12.27
N VAL A 108 11.86 -32.49 11.26
CA VAL A 108 12.10 -32.85 9.84
C VAL A 108 13.34 -32.18 9.26
N MET A 109 13.86 -31.11 9.89
CA MET A 109 15.05 -30.39 9.39
C MET A 109 16.40 -30.92 9.93
N LEU A 110 16.40 -31.96 10.76
CA LEU A 110 17.64 -32.53 11.34
C LEU A 110 17.96 -33.97 10.88
N LEU A 111 17.23 -34.51 9.90
CA LEU A 111 17.46 -35.87 9.37
C LEU A 111 17.84 -35.95 7.87
N LEU A 112 18.13 -34.81 7.21
CA LEU A 112 18.48 -34.76 5.79
C LEU A 112 19.77 -33.99 5.46
N GLY A 113 20.60 -33.67 6.45
CA GLY A 113 21.79 -32.85 6.24
C GLY A 113 23.00 -33.37 6.99
N GLY A 114 23.66 -34.39 6.45
CA GLY A 114 24.98 -34.83 6.89
C GLY A 114 25.31 -36.22 6.35
N ASP A 115 26.03 -36.26 5.24
CA ASP A 115 27.29 -37.01 5.15
C ASP A 115 28.14 -36.41 4.02
N ASP A 116 29.26 -35.84 4.45
CA ASP A 116 30.44 -35.58 3.66
C ASP A 116 30.97 -36.90 3.07
N ASP A 117 31.35 -36.90 1.79
CA ASP A 117 32.47 -37.74 1.37
C ASP A 117 33.20 -37.14 0.17
N GLU A 118 34.51 -37.24 0.32
CA GLU A 118 35.63 -36.57 -0.34
C GLU A 118 35.93 -37.16 -1.75
N PRO A 119 37.00 -36.72 -2.45
CA PRO A 119 37.10 -36.74 -3.91
C PRO A 119 37.44 -38.13 -4.45
N THR A 120 36.91 -38.46 -5.62
CA THR A 120 37.48 -39.54 -6.44
C THR A 120 37.77 -39.06 -7.85
N GLU A 121 39.05 -39.13 -8.14
CA GLU A 121 39.69 -39.04 -9.43
C GLU A 121 39.06 -39.96 -10.49
N ALA A 122 39.41 -39.64 -11.73
CA ALA A 122 39.47 -40.55 -12.87
C ALA A 122 38.14 -41.06 -13.46
N LYS A 123 37.70 -40.36 -14.51
CA LYS A 123 37.34 -41.08 -15.73
C LYS A 123 37.71 -40.31 -16.99
N GLU A 124 38.84 -40.72 -17.54
CA GLU A 124 39.16 -40.62 -18.96
C GLU A 124 37.94 -41.00 -19.83
N ARG A 125 37.62 -40.14 -20.79
CA ARG A 125 37.26 -40.59 -22.14
C ARG A 125 37.48 -39.47 -23.14
N SER A 126 38.69 -39.52 -23.69
CA SER A 126 39.02 -39.29 -25.10
C SER A 126 37.92 -38.69 -25.97
N ARG A 127 38.13 -37.44 -26.37
CA ARG A 127 37.88 -37.08 -27.76
C ARG A 127 39.03 -36.24 -28.28
N ALA A 128 39.76 -36.86 -29.20
CA ALA A 128 40.85 -36.28 -29.95
C ALA A 128 40.39 -35.03 -30.72
N GLY A 129 41.22 -34.00 -30.68
CA GLY A 129 41.07 -32.76 -31.42
C GLY A 129 42.37 -31.97 -31.32
N ALA A 130 43.41 -32.47 -31.97
CA ALA A 130 44.70 -31.80 -32.11
C ALA A 130 44.55 -30.46 -32.85
N GLY A 131 45.24 -29.43 -32.36
CA GLY A 131 45.25 -28.12 -33.00
C GLY A 131 46.11 -27.09 -32.27
N THR A 132 47.41 -27.35 -32.24
CA THR A 132 48.52 -26.39 -32.39
C THR A 132 48.57 -25.13 -31.52
N ALA A 133 49.63 -25.07 -30.71
CA ALA A 133 50.14 -23.92 -29.99
C ALA A 133 50.44 -22.70 -30.88
N THR A 134 50.19 -21.50 -30.36
CA THR A 134 51.06 -20.33 -30.58
C THR A 134 50.99 -19.45 -29.34
N ASP A 135 52.11 -19.40 -28.61
CA ASP A 135 52.44 -18.37 -27.63
C ASP A 135 52.48 -17.00 -28.34
N ASP A 136 51.64 -16.07 -27.92
CA ASP A 136 51.87 -14.64 -28.12
C ASP A 136 51.47 -13.91 -26.84
N ALA A 137 52.48 -13.53 -26.07
CA ALA A 137 52.35 -12.63 -24.94
C ALA A 137 52.16 -11.20 -25.46
N PRO A 138 51.02 -10.53 -25.21
CA PRO A 138 50.90 -9.11 -25.49
C PRO A 138 51.63 -8.36 -24.38
N THR A 139 52.74 -7.74 -24.76
CA THR A 139 53.36 -6.66 -24.01
C THR A 139 52.28 -5.62 -23.70
N SER A 140 51.96 -5.42 -22.42
CA SER A 140 51.05 -4.37 -21.97
C SER A 140 51.60 -3.02 -22.43
N PRO A 141 50.91 -2.29 -23.32
CA PRO A 141 51.24 -0.89 -23.52
C PRO A 141 50.94 -0.19 -22.20
N ALA A 142 51.94 0.51 -21.67
CA ALA A 142 51.77 1.48 -20.60
C ALA A 142 50.75 2.50 -21.07
N ASN A 143 49.49 2.26 -20.75
CA ASN A 143 48.38 3.12 -21.08
C ASN A 143 48.55 4.34 -20.18
N THR A 144 49.10 5.39 -20.77
CA THR A 144 49.12 6.73 -20.18
C THR A 144 47.66 7.13 -20.01
N GLU A 145 47.12 6.93 -18.80
CA GLU A 145 45.81 7.47 -18.44
C GLU A 145 45.87 8.98 -18.70
N PRO A 146 45.08 9.51 -19.64
CA PRO A 146 44.94 10.95 -19.73
C PRO A 146 44.37 11.41 -18.40
N SER A 147 45.14 12.22 -17.68
CA SER A 147 44.65 13.03 -16.58
C SER A 147 43.52 13.91 -17.11
N ASN A 148 42.30 13.38 -17.05
CA ASN A 148 41.06 14.09 -17.26
C ASN A 148 41.00 15.14 -16.16
N THR A 149 41.55 16.31 -16.49
CA THR A 149 41.49 17.52 -15.70
C THR A 149 40.02 17.77 -15.41
N GLY A 150 39.66 17.65 -14.13
CA GLY A 150 38.28 17.45 -13.68
C GLY A 150 37.32 18.49 -14.23
N ALA A 151 36.54 18.10 -15.23
CA ALA A 151 35.29 18.78 -15.53
C ALA A 151 34.44 18.68 -14.26
N THR A 152 34.26 19.81 -13.58
CA THR A 152 33.35 19.92 -12.43
C THR A 152 31.96 19.55 -12.94
N LYS A 153 31.54 18.31 -12.67
CA LYS A 153 30.24 17.80 -13.07
C LYS A 153 29.19 18.71 -12.44
N GLU A 154 28.43 19.40 -13.28
CA GLU A 154 27.34 20.27 -12.82
C GLU A 154 26.43 19.47 -11.87
N PRO A 155 26.07 20.03 -10.70
CA PRO A 155 25.21 19.33 -9.76
C PRO A 155 23.88 18.97 -10.44
N PRO A 156 23.32 17.78 -10.17
CA PRO A 156 22.05 17.39 -10.75
C PRO A 156 20.95 18.35 -10.31
N GLN A 157 20.13 18.78 -11.26
CA GLN A 157 18.93 19.58 -11.00
C GLN A 157 17.68 18.69 -11.05
N PHE A 158 16.68 19.06 -10.26
CA PHE A 158 15.42 18.34 -10.16
C PHE A 158 14.24 19.30 -10.24
N ARG A 159 13.11 18.78 -10.73
CA ARG A 159 11.79 19.42 -10.69
C ARG A 159 10.92 18.66 -9.70
N CYS A 160 10.29 19.38 -8.78
CA CYS A 160 9.39 18.82 -7.79
C CYS A 160 8.07 18.38 -8.42
N TRP A 161 7.37 17.45 -7.76
CA TRP A 161 6.09 16.90 -8.23
C TRP A 161 5.02 17.97 -8.48
N ASN A 162 5.05 19.06 -7.72
CA ASN A 162 4.17 20.22 -7.84
C ASN A 162 4.69 21.25 -8.86
N GLY A 163 5.67 20.88 -9.68
CA GLY A 163 6.28 21.75 -10.69
C GLY A 163 7.27 22.79 -10.15
N ASP A 164 7.48 22.89 -8.83
CA ASP A 164 8.50 23.78 -8.27
C ASP A 164 9.91 23.35 -8.72
N GLY A 165 10.81 24.32 -8.88
CA GLY A 165 12.21 24.04 -9.19
C GLY A 165 12.86 25.11 -10.07
N PRO A 166 14.15 24.92 -10.44
CA PRO A 166 14.98 23.74 -10.14
C PRO A 166 15.46 23.68 -8.68
N VAL A 167 15.53 22.48 -8.11
CA VAL A 167 16.19 22.20 -6.82
C VAL A 167 17.41 21.29 -7.00
N ASN A 168 18.34 21.31 -6.06
CA ASN A 168 19.58 20.51 -6.14
C ASN A 168 19.45 19.11 -5.51
N ARG A 169 18.37 18.85 -4.74
CA ARG A 169 18.09 17.55 -4.11
C ARG A 169 16.59 17.29 -4.08
N LEU A 170 16.16 16.06 -4.37
CA LEU A 170 14.74 15.65 -4.28
C LEU A 170 14.16 15.76 -2.87
N ALA A 171 15.01 15.68 -1.83
CA ALA A 171 14.57 15.87 -0.45
C ALA A 171 14.09 17.30 -0.16
N ASP A 172 14.52 18.27 -0.98
CA ASP A 172 14.10 19.67 -0.88
C ASP A 172 12.69 19.89 -1.47
N CYS A 173 12.16 18.90 -2.21
CA CYS A 173 10.79 18.93 -2.71
C CYS A 173 9.78 18.52 -1.61
N PRO A 174 8.59 19.16 -1.58
CA PRO A 174 7.53 18.76 -0.67
C PRO A 174 7.07 17.32 -0.95
N LEU A 175 6.42 16.68 0.03
CA LEU A 175 5.72 15.42 -0.23
C LEU A 175 4.46 15.69 -1.09
N PRO A 176 4.12 14.79 -2.03
CA PRO A 176 2.81 14.81 -2.67
C PRO A 176 1.71 14.84 -1.62
N SER A 177 0.69 15.65 -1.87
CA SER A 177 -0.52 15.75 -1.03
C SER A 177 -1.71 16.17 -1.87
N GLY A 178 -2.92 15.88 -1.38
CA GLY A 178 -4.15 16.29 -2.04
C GLY A 178 -4.44 15.51 -3.34
N PRO A 179 -5.47 15.94 -4.10
CA PRO A 179 -5.83 15.34 -5.39
C PRO A 179 -4.68 15.32 -6.41
N ASP A 180 -3.90 16.40 -6.51
CA ASP A 180 -2.77 16.49 -7.44
C ASP A 180 -1.61 15.57 -7.03
N GLY A 181 -1.34 15.48 -5.73
CA GLY A 181 -0.35 14.54 -5.22
C GLY A 181 -0.76 13.09 -5.46
N MET A 182 -2.04 12.76 -5.30
CA MET A 182 -2.57 11.45 -5.62
C MET A 182 -2.41 11.11 -7.10
N ALA A 183 -2.77 12.03 -8.00
CA ALA A 183 -2.59 11.87 -9.43
C ALA A 183 -1.12 11.77 -9.84
N TRP A 184 -0.22 12.44 -9.13
CA TRP A 184 1.21 12.30 -9.34
C TRP A 184 1.70 10.90 -8.97
N VAL A 185 1.32 10.39 -7.80
CA VAL A 185 1.74 9.07 -7.29
C VAL A 185 1.11 7.94 -8.09
N PHE A 186 -0.18 8.08 -8.43
CA PHE A 186 -0.98 7.12 -9.18
C PHE A 186 -1.62 7.79 -10.40
N PRO A 187 -0.93 7.86 -11.55
CA PRO A 187 -1.48 8.49 -12.75
C PRO A 187 -2.82 7.89 -13.22
N SER A 188 -3.12 6.61 -12.94
CA SER A 188 -4.42 6.01 -13.29
C SER A 188 -5.62 6.64 -12.58
N VAL A 189 -5.42 7.42 -11.50
CA VAL A 189 -6.50 8.22 -10.86
C VAL A 189 -7.05 9.33 -11.77
N LEU A 190 -6.34 9.64 -12.86
CA LEU A 190 -6.76 10.64 -13.83
C LEU A 190 -7.68 10.09 -14.92
N ASP A 191 -7.87 8.78 -14.99
CA ASP A 191 -8.75 8.17 -15.96
C ASP A 191 -10.22 8.52 -15.66
N ASP A 192 -11.05 8.49 -16.70
CA ASP A 192 -12.47 8.76 -16.59
C ASP A 192 -13.13 7.77 -15.61
N GLY A 193 -13.97 8.28 -14.69
CA GLY A 193 -14.70 7.43 -13.73
C GLY A 193 -14.16 7.45 -12.30
N CYS A 194 -13.10 8.20 -12.02
CA CYS A 194 -12.64 8.44 -10.66
C CYS A 194 -13.40 9.58 -9.98
N SER A 195 -13.83 9.35 -8.73
CA SER A 195 -14.44 10.35 -7.86
C SER A 195 -13.51 10.68 -6.69
N VAL A 196 -12.99 11.91 -6.63
CA VAL A 196 -12.05 12.35 -5.58
C VAL A 196 -12.79 13.11 -4.50
N ARG A 197 -12.53 12.79 -3.23
CA ARG A 197 -13.11 13.46 -2.06
C ARG A 197 -12.16 13.44 -0.86
N ALA A 198 -12.47 14.25 0.15
CA ALA A 198 -11.83 14.15 1.45
C ALA A 198 -12.47 13.02 2.26
N GLY A 199 -11.67 12.14 2.85
CA GLY A 199 -12.13 11.04 3.71
C GLY A 199 -12.13 11.40 5.20
N ALA A 200 -12.91 10.68 6.01
CA ALA A 200 -12.92 10.88 7.46
C ALA A 200 -11.58 10.45 8.11
N ALA A 201 -11.04 9.29 7.68
CA ALA A 201 -9.77 8.74 8.15
C ALA A 201 -8.56 9.10 7.26
N ARG A 202 -8.83 9.74 6.12
CA ARG A 202 -7.87 10.02 5.05
C ARG A 202 -7.73 11.53 4.85
N ALA A 203 -6.63 11.98 4.29
CA ALA A 203 -6.50 13.37 3.83
C ALA A 203 -7.26 13.52 2.51
N THR A 204 -7.04 12.59 1.59
CA THR A 204 -7.66 12.51 0.26
C THR A 204 -7.97 11.05 -0.05
N GLU A 205 -9.09 10.79 -0.72
CA GLU A 205 -9.43 9.47 -1.26
C GLU A 205 -10.02 9.61 -2.66
N ALA A 206 -9.81 8.61 -3.50
CA ALA A 206 -10.44 8.51 -4.81
C ALA A 206 -11.00 7.10 -5.02
N ASP A 207 -12.26 7.04 -5.46
CA ASP A 207 -12.93 5.80 -5.85
C ASP A 207 -13.06 5.78 -7.38
N CYS A 208 -12.45 4.79 -8.02
CA CYS A 208 -12.49 4.56 -9.46
C CYS A 208 -13.11 3.19 -9.76
N ILE A 209 -13.86 3.09 -10.86
CA ILE A 209 -14.39 1.83 -11.38
C ILE A 209 -13.85 1.65 -12.79
N GLU A 210 -13.16 0.55 -13.05
CA GLU A 210 -12.69 0.19 -14.38
C GLU A 210 -13.29 -1.13 -14.83
N LEU A 211 -13.42 -1.31 -16.14
CA LEU A 211 -13.76 -2.59 -16.75
C LEU A 211 -12.47 -3.34 -17.10
N VAL A 212 -12.22 -4.44 -16.40
CA VAL A 212 -11.11 -5.36 -16.64
C VAL A 212 -11.69 -6.64 -17.19
N GLU A 213 -11.35 -6.98 -18.45
CA GLU A 213 -11.91 -8.14 -19.17
C GLU A 213 -13.46 -8.17 -19.15
N GLY A 214 -14.09 -7.00 -19.23
CA GLY A 214 -15.56 -6.86 -19.25
C GLY A 214 -16.24 -6.90 -17.88
N SER A 215 -15.47 -7.05 -16.79
CA SER A 215 -15.99 -7.06 -15.42
C SER A 215 -15.53 -5.83 -14.66
N GLU A 216 -16.40 -5.27 -13.81
CA GLU A 216 -16.06 -4.13 -12.98
C GLU A 216 -15.03 -4.49 -11.91
N VAL A 217 -14.01 -3.65 -11.77
CA VAL A 217 -13.03 -3.66 -10.69
C VAL A 217 -13.03 -2.28 -10.06
N ARG A 218 -13.15 -2.22 -8.73
CA ARG A 218 -13.07 -0.96 -7.99
C ARG A 218 -11.65 -0.74 -7.49
N PHE A 219 -11.11 0.43 -7.73
CA PHE A 219 -9.85 0.92 -7.18
C PHE A 219 -10.15 2.03 -6.18
N HIS A 220 -9.63 1.90 -4.96
CA HIS A 220 -9.78 2.91 -3.91
C HIS A 220 -8.41 3.43 -3.49
N TYR A 221 -8.07 4.62 -3.94
CA TYR A 221 -6.81 5.30 -3.65
C TYR A 221 -6.95 6.12 -2.37
N SER A 222 -5.89 6.19 -1.58
CA SER A 222 -5.92 6.79 -0.25
C SER A 222 -4.63 7.52 0.06
N GLU A 223 -4.77 8.79 0.46
CA GLU A 223 -3.78 9.53 1.23
C GLU A 223 -4.10 9.39 2.72
N TRP A 224 -3.25 8.70 3.46
CA TRP A 224 -3.42 8.52 4.89
C TRP A 224 -2.92 9.74 5.66
N ARG A 225 -3.59 10.08 6.76
CA ARG A 225 -3.14 11.20 7.62
C ARG A 225 -1.88 10.86 8.42
N SER A 226 -1.61 9.58 8.61
CA SER A 226 -0.41 9.08 9.29
C SER A 226 -0.16 7.62 8.94
N ARG A 227 1.09 7.19 9.12
CA ARG A 227 1.48 5.78 8.95
C ARG A 227 0.73 4.87 9.91
N ALA A 228 0.57 5.29 11.16
CA ALA A 228 -0.19 4.54 12.16
C ALA A 228 -1.66 4.33 11.76
N ALA A 229 -2.28 5.27 11.04
CA ALA A 229 -3.65 5.11 10.55
C ALA A 229 -3.74 4.05 9.44
N LEU A 230 -2.78 4.03 8.52
CA LEU A 230 -2.65 3.00 7.47
C LEU A 230 -2.48 1.62 8.11
N GLU A 231 -1.52 1.48 9.02
CA GLU A 231 -1.20 0.21 9.67
C GLU A 231 -2.34 -0.28 10.57
N ALA A 232 -3.01 0.60 11.32
CA ALA A 232 -4.16 0.22 12.12
C ALA A 232 -5.37 -0.23 11.27
N TYR A 233 -5.45 0.26 10.03
CA TYR A 233 -6.50 -0.12 9.09
C TYR A 233 -6.20 -1.45 8.39
N TYR A 234 -5.00 -1.65 7.86
CA TYR A 234 -4.63 -2.88 7.16
C TYR A 234 -4.12 -3.99 8.08
N GLY A 235 -3.21 -3.69 9.02
CA GLY A 235 -2.49 -4.68 9.82
C GLY A 235 -3.33 -5.53 10.78
N ARG A 236 -4.62 -5.23 10.96
CA ARG A 236 -5.57 -6.09 11.70
C ARG A 236 -6.44 -6.97 10.81
N ASN A 237 -6.36 -6.79 9.49
CA ASN A 237 -7.23 -7.43 8.51
C ASN A 237 -6.42 -8.23 7.47
N GLU A 238 -5.11 -8.37 7.62
CA GLU A 238 -4.26 -9.12 6.70
C GLU A 238 -4.53 -10.63 6.81
N THR A 239 -4.78 -11.27 5.67
CA THR A 239 -4.91 -12.73 5.57
C THR A 239 -3.62 -13.39 5.08
N GLY A 240 -2.78 -12.65 4.37
CA GLY A 240 -1.48 -13.12 3.90
C GLY A 240 -0.80 -12.12 2.95
N ALA A 241 0.50 -12.30 2.74
CA ALA A 241 1.24 -11.59 1.71
C ALA A 241 0.90 -12.19 0.34
N VAL A 242 0.54 -11.36 -0.64
CA VAL A 242 0.26 -11.79 -2.02
C VAL A 242 1.56 -11.79 -2.83
N GLY A 243 2.49 -10.88 -2.52
CA GLY A 243 3.77 -10.75 -3.19
C GLY A 243 4.24 -9.31 -3.31
N THR A 244 4.92 -9.01 -4.40
CA THR A 244 5.36 -7.66 -4.77
C THR A 244 4.70 -7.27 -6.10
N LEU A 245 4.24 -6.03 -6.22
CA LEU A 245 3.68 -5.51 -7.46
C LEU A 245 4.74 -5.63 -8.56
N ALA A 246 4.39 -6.26 -9.69
CA ALA A 246 5.34 -6.64 -10.75
C ALA A 246 6.38 -5.54 -11.06
N GLY A 247 7.61 -5.73 -10.58
CA GLY A 247 8.75 -4.85 -10.87
C GLY A 247 8.89 -3.59 -10.00
N ASN A 248 8.04 -3.40 -8.98
CA ASN A 248 8.17 -2.33 -8.00
C ASN A 248 8.44 -2.88 -6.58
N PRO A 249 9.72 -3.04 -6.19
CA PRO A 249 10.08 -3.58 -4.88
C PRO A 249 9.79 -2.60 -3.73
N ASP A 250 9.43 -1.35 -4.03
CA ASP A 250 9.12 -0.36 -3.00
C ASP A 250 7.69 -0.52 -2.44
N LEU A 251 6.89 -1.44 -3.00
CA LEU A 251 5.49 -1.67 -2.67
C LEU A 251 5.28 -3.02 -1.98
N THR A 252 4.50 -2.99 -0.92
CA THR A 252 3.93 -4.13 -0.22
C THR A 252 2.55 -4.44 -0.78
N VAL A 253 2.28 -5.72 -1.07
CA VAL A 253 0.97 -6.20 -1.55
C VAL A 253 0.43 -7.24 -0.56
N VAL A 254 -0.66 -6.89 0.11
CA VAL A 254 -1.30 -7.74 1.13
C VAL A 254 -2.76 -7.99 0.81
N GLU A 255 -3.17 -9.24 0.99
CA GLU A 255 -4.57 -9.60 0.92
C GLU A 255 -5.24 -9.18 2.24
N VAL A 256 -6.41 -8.56 2.13
CA VAL A 256 -7.13 -8.00 3.27
C VAL A 256 -8.56 -8.49 3.27
N ILE A 257 -9.09 -8.78 4.46
CA ILE A 257 -10.48 -9.23 4.60
C ILE A 257 -11.43 -8.18 4.01
N SER A 258 -12.24 -8.60 3.03
CA SER A 258 -13.36 -7.83 2.55
C SER A 258 -14.55 -7.93 3.52
N ARG A 259 -15.22 -6.80 3.75
CA ARG A 259 -16.52 -6.76 4.45
C ARG A 259 -17.68 -6.63 3.46
N ASP A 260 -17.36 -6.44 2.20
CA ASP A 260 -18.30 -6.31 1.11
C ASP A 260 -18.56 -7.71 0.56
N PRO A 261 -19.77 -8.27 0.70
CA PRO A 261 -20.07 -9.63 0.27
C PRO A 261 -20.05 -9.80 -1.26
N ALA A 262 -19.96 -8.71 -2.02
CA ALA A 262 -19.79 -8.75 -3.47
C ALA A 262 -18.31 -8.78 -3.91
N VAL A 263 -17.37 -8.74 -2.95
CA VAL A 263 -15.93 -8.71 -3.21
C VAL A 263 -15.27 -9.90 -2.51
N ASP A 264 -15.00 -10.96 -3.27
CA ASP A 264 -14.31 -12.13 -2.73
C ASP A 264 -12.80 -11.93 -2.64
N TYR A 265 -12.23 -10.95 -3.38
CA TYR A 265 -10.81 -10.69 -3.37
C TYR A 265 -10.49 -9.20 -3.20
N LYS A 266 -9.88 -8.85 -2.08
CA LYS A 266 -9.53 -7.47 -1.75
C LYS A 266 -8.05 -7.39 -1.38
N VAL A 267 -7.32 -6.56 -2.11
CA VAL A 267 -5.86 -6.43 -1.96
C VAL A 267 -5.51 -4.98 -1.69
N ALA A 268 -4.67 -4.75 -0.69
CA ALA A 268 -4.08 -3.45 -0.41
C ALA A 268 -2.64 -3.40 -0.93
N ILE A 269 -2.32 -2.33 -1.65
CA ILE A 269 -1.00 -2.03 -2.18
C ILE A 269 -0.57 -0.71 -1.58
N TYR A 270 0.57 -0.68 -0.88
CA TYR A 270 1.12 0.54 -0.29
C TYR A 270 2.64 0.47 -0.24
N TYR A 271 3.29 1.62 -0.10
CA TYR A 271 4.73 1.70 -0.02
C TYR A 271 5.26 1.22 1.35
N GLU A 272 6.37 0.48 1.33
CA GLU A 272 7.01 0.01 2.55
C GLU A 272 7.60 1.17 3.36
N ASP A 273 8.13 2.19 2.68
CA ASP A 273 8.74 3.38 3.30
C ASP A 273 7.75 4.14 4.21
N PRO A 274 8.06 4.34 5.50
CA PRO A 274 7.13 4.93 6.46
C PRO A 274 6.86 6.43 6.23
N SER A 275 7.67 7.12 5.42
CA SER A 275 7.45 8.52 5.04
C SER A 275 6.39 8.71 3.96
N THR A 276 5.98 7.62 3.31
CA THR A 276 4.93 7.62 2.30
C THR A 276 3.61 7.19 2.90
N LEU A 277 2.56 7.94 2.56
CA LEU A 277 1.23 7.78 3.16
C LEU A 277 0.20 7.42 2.09
N TRP A 278 0.62 6.75 1.03
CA TRP A 278 -0.20 6.46 -0.13
C TRP A 278 -0.51 4.97 -0.23
N SER A 279 -1.76 4.62 -0.50
CA SER A 279 -2.16 3.26 -0.82
C SER A 279 -3.22 3.23 -1.92
N VAL A 280 -3.35 2.07 -2.57
CA VAL A 280 -4.50 1.71 -3.39
C VAL A 280 -5.06 0.38 -2.88
N THR A 281 -6.38 0.27 -2.82
CA THR A 281 -7.09 -0.98 -2.53
C THR A 281 -7.83 -1.42 -3.77
N VAL A 282 -7.55 -2.62 -4.25
CA VAL A 282 -8.25 -3.22 -5.39
C VAL A 282 -9.31 -4.16 -4.85
N TYR A 283 -10.56 -3.98 -5.31
CA TYR A 283 -11.70 -4.85 -5.02
C TYR A 283 -12.04 -5.61 -6.29
N ALA A 284 -11.77 -6.90 -6.28
CA ALA A 284 -12.00 -7.82 -7.37
C ALA A 284 -12.94 -8.96 -6.94
N ALA A 285 -13.64 -9.54 -7.90
CA ALA A 285 -14.48 -10.71 -7.74
C ALA A 285 -13.66 -11.96 -7.43
N ASP A 286 -12.41 -12.06 -7.88
CA ASP A 286 -11.51 -13.17 -7.57
C ASP A 286 -10.04 -12.78 -7.76
N GLN A 287 -9.13 -13.72 -7.43
CA GLN A 287 -7.69 -13.54 -7.54
C GLN A 287 -7.22 -13.35 -9.00
N ALA A 288 -7.85 -14.02 -9.96
CA ALA A 288 -7.45 -13.90 -11.36
C ALA A 288 -7.79 -12.49 -11.89
N GLN A 289 -8.98 -11.97 -11.57
CA GLN A 289 -9.37 -10.61 -11.91
C GLN A 289 -8.45 -9.58 -11.26
N PHE A 290 -8.01 -9.80 -10.02
CA PHE A 290 -6.98 -8.95 -9.39
C PHE A 290 -5.68 -8.91 -10.21
N PHE A 291 -5.14 -10.04 -10.65
CA PHE A 291 -3.90 -10.04 -11.43
C PHE A 291 -4.02 -9.33 -12.78
N TYR A 292 -5.20 -9.36 -13.42
CA TYR A 292 -5.46 -8.54 -14.61
C TYR A 292 -5.52 -7.04 -14.27
N ALA A 293 -6.15 -6.69 -13.14
CA ALA A 293 -6.28 -5.32 -12.66
C ALA A 293 -4.97 -4.74 -12.13
N GLU A 294 -4.08 -5.58 -11.59
CA GLU A 294 -2.82 -5.18 -10.99
C GLU A 294 -1.93 -4.41 -11.98
N GLY A 295 -1.94 -4.82 -13.26
CA GLY A 295 -1.23 -4.12 -14.33
C GLY A 295 -1.74 -2.70 -14.63
N LYS A 296 -2.90 -2.32 -14.10
CA LYS A 296 -3.48 -0.96 -14.18
C LYS A 296 -3.06 -0.05 -13.03
N VAL A 297 -2.47 -0.63 -11.98
CA VAL A 297 -1.93 0.15 -10.86
C VAL A 297 -0.60 0.77 -11.29
N GLU A 298 -0.67 1.91 -11.95
CA GLU A 298 0.50 2.71 -12.30
C GLU A 298 0.99 3.49 -11.08
N ALA A 299 1.77 2.87 -10.20
CA ALA A 299 2.39 3.55 -9.06
C ALA A 299 3.82 4.00 -9.42
N ARG A 300 4.15 5.28 -9.18
CA ARG A 300 5.54 5.77 -9.34
C ARG A 300 6.50 5.04 -8.40
N ARG A 301 7.79 4.95 -8.75
CA ARG A 301 8.80 4.40 -7.82
C ARG A 301 9.04 5.36 -6.66
N LEU A 302 9.47 4.84 -5.51
CA LEU A 302 9.71 5.65 -4.29
C LEU A 302 10.63 6.84 -4.56
N LYS A 303 11.71 6.63 -5.31
CA LYS A 303 12.68 7.67 -5.70
C LYS A 303 12.11 8.78 -6.61
N GLN A 304 10.91 8.60 -7.16
CA GLN A 304 10.24 9.53 -8.07
C GLN A 304 9.03 10.22 -7.43
N ILE A 305 8.66 9.84 -6.19
CA ILE A 305 7.46 10.38 -5.53
C ILE A 305 7.57 11.89 -5.31
N ARG A 306 8.75 12.40 -4.96
CA ARG A 306 8.93 13.83 -4.66
C ARG A 306 9.15 14.72 -5.90
N GLY A 307 9.49 14.13 -7.04
CA GLY A 307 9.88 14.85 -8.23
C GLY A 307 10.72 14.00 -9.17
N GLU A 308 11.30 14.65 -10.17
CA GLU A 308 12.10 14.01 -11.20
C GLU A 308 13.33 14.84 -11.55
N ARG A 309 14.33 14.16 -12.11
CA ARG A 309 15.57 14.80 -12.54
C ARG A 309 15.33 15.54 -13.86
N LEU A 310 15.84 16.77 -13.96
CA LEU A 310 15.85 17.58 -15.18
C LEU A 310 16.96 17.14 -16.14
#